data_AF-A0A8T3MDL3-F1
#
_entry.id   AF-A0A8T3MDL3-F1
#
_cell.length_a   1.000
_cell.length_b   1.000
_cell.length_c   1.000
_cell.angle_alpha   90.00
_cell.angle_beta   90.00
_cell.angle_gamma   90.00
#
_symmetry.space_group_name_H-M   'P 1'
#
loop_
_entity.id
_entity.type
_entity.pdbx_description
1 polymer ?
#
loop_
_entity_poly.entity_id
_entity_poly.type
_entity_poly.pdbx_seq_one_letter_code
_entity_poly.pdbx_strand_id
1 'polypeptide(L)' 'MEQPSSVVSALDRAGYRITDARRSVASLIESRDGHFTAADLVAEAQLRRLGIGRATIFRALDVLLELGAVERL' A
#
# COMPACT_ATOMS: atom_id res chain seq x y z
N MET A 1 3.64 -20.49 -10.96
CA MET A 1 3.77 -19.13 -11.55
C MET A 1 3.02 -18.18 -10.62
N GLU A 2 3.71 -17.66 -9.61
CA GLU A 2 3.17 -16.63 -8.74
C GLU A 2 3.07 -15.35 -9.58
N GLN A 3 1.86 -15.01 -10.01
CA GLN A 3 1.65 -13.71 -10.65
C GLN A 3 1.86 -12.64 -9.58
N PRO A 4 2.60 -11.56 -9.84
CA PRO A 4 2.68 -10.45 -8.89
C PRO A 4 1.27 -9.85 -8.85
N SER A 5 0.49 -10.27 -7.86
CA SER A 5 -0.77 -9.64 -7.64
C SER A 5 -0.48 -8.24 -7.17
N SER A 6 -0.80 -7.28 -8.03
CA SER A 6 -0.89 -5.87 -7.69
C SER A 6 -1.48 -5.72 -6.28
N VAL A 7 -0.96 -4.77 -5.52
CA VAL A 7 -1.43 -4.47 -4.16
C VAL A 7 -2.95 -4.24 -4.15
N VAL A 8 -3.49 -3.65 -5.23
CA VAL A 8 -4.93 -3.50 -5.43
C VAL A 8 -5.64 -4.85 -5.57
N SER A 9 -5.08 -5.78 -6.36
CA SER A 9 -5.64 -7.13 -6.54
C SER A 9 -5.62 -7.96 -5.26
N ALA A 10 -4.64 -7.77 -4.38
CA ALA A 10 -4.63 -8.42 -3.08
C ALA A 10 -5.77 -7.90 -2.19
N LEU A 11 -5.97 -6.59 -2.14
CA LEU A 11 -7.07 -5.96 -1.42
C LEU A 11 -8.45 -6.40 -1.95
N ASP A 12 -8.61 -6.43 -3.27
CA ASP A 12 -9.87 -6.81 -3.93
C ASP A 12 -10.23 -8.27 -3.64
N ARG A 13 -9.28 -9.20 -3.80
CA ARG A 13 -9.49 -10.63 -3.50
C ARG A 13 -9.79 -10.92 -2.04
N ALA A 14 -9.31 -10.06 -1.13
CA ALA A 14 -9.61 -10.14 0.29
C ALA A 14 -10.95 -9.50 0.68
N GLY A 15 -11.73 -8.97 -0.29
CA GLY A 15 -13.03 -8.36 -0.04
C GLY A 15 -12.95 -6.93 0.52
N TYR A 16 -11.77 -6.31 0.50
CA TYR A 16 -11.65 -4.91 0.93
C TYR A 16 -12.16 -3.97 -0.16
N ARG A 17 -13.06 -3.06 0.21
CA ARG A 17 -13.49 -1.97 -0.68
C ARG A 17 -12.29 -1.17 -1.20
N ILE A 18 -12.10 -1.12 -2.52
CA ILE A 18 -11.07 -0.28 -3.15
C ILE A 18 -11.54 1.18 -3.13
N THR A 19 -10.97 1.97 -2.21
CA THR A 19 -11.17 3.43 -2.14
C THR A 19 -9.99 4.17 -2.78
N ASP A 20 -10.13 5.45 -3.08
CA ASP A 20 -9.03 6.27 -3.63
C ASP A 20 -7.82 6.31 -2.69
N ALA A 21 -8.04 6.29 -1.38
CA ALA A 21 -6.96 6.21 -0.40
C ALA A 21 -6.19 4.89 -0.49
N ARG A 22 -6.89 3.76 -0.62
CA ARG A 22 -6.25 2.44 -0.79
C ARG A 22 -5.52 2.32 -2.12
N ARG A 23 -6.10 2.86 -3.20
CA ARG A 23 -5.44 2.92 -4.52
C ARG A 23 -4.18 3.80 -4.48
N SER A 24 -4.23 4.91 -3.75
CA SER A 24 -3.07 5.79 -3.57
C SER A 24 -1.94 5.08 -2.83
N VAL A 25 -2.24 4.37 -1.73
CA VAL A 25 -1.22 3.58 -1.01
C VAL A 25 -0.67 2.45 -1.89
N ALA A 26 -1.53 1.73 -2.61
CA ALA A 26 -1.10 0.70 -3.54
C ALA A 26 -0.14 1.25 -4.61
N SER A 27 -0.48 2.38 -5.22
CA SER A 27 0.38 3.04 -6.21
C SER A 27 1.71 3.49 -5.61
N LEU A 28 1.73 3.98 -4.37
CA LEU A 28 2.98 4.35 -3.68
C LEU A 28 3.91 3.15 -3.46
N ILE A 29 3.35 1.97 -3.17
CA ILE A 29 4.10 0.73 -2.98
C ILE A 29 4.59 0.21 -4.33
N GLU A 30 3.71 0.15 -5.34
CA GLU A 30 4.04 -0.38 -6.67
C GLU A 30 4.99 0.51 -7.47
N SER A 31 5.03 1.82 -7.18
CA SER A 31 5.97 2.74 -7.83
C SER A 31 7.41 2.61 -7.33
N ARG A 32 7.66 1.73 -6.34
CA ARG A 32 8.98 1.51 -5.77
C ARG A 32 9.47 0.12 -6.11
N ASP A 33 10.68 0.06 -6.66
CA ASP A 33 11.43 -1.18 -6.76
C ASP A 33 12.18 -1.43 -5.45
N GLY A 34 11.91 -2.57 -4.80
CA GLY A 34 12.62 -2.99 -3.60
C GLY A 34 12.00 -2.55 -2.28
N HIS A 35 12.84 -2.40 -1.25
CA HIS A 35 12.40 -2.15 0.12
C HIS A 35 11.98 -0.70 0.33
N PHE A 36 11.00 -0.49 1.22
CA PHE A 36 10.57 0.82 1.65
C PHE A 36 10.31 0.82 3.15
N THR A 37 10.37 1.99 3.76
CA THR A 37 9.90 2.19 5.12
C THR A 37 8.50 2.82 5.11
N ALA A 38 7.75 2.64 6.20
CA ALA A 38 6.50 3.36 6.39
C ALA A 38 6.71 4.90 6.37
N ALA A 39 7.87 5.38 6.80
CA ALA A 39 8.22 6.79 6.74
C ALA A 39 8.37 7.29 5.29
N ASP A 40 8.96 6.48 4.39
CA ASP A 40 9.09 6.81 2.96
C ASP A 40 7.73 6.95 2.29
N LEU A 41 6.77 6.09 2.66
CA LEU A 41 5.40 6.18 2.16
C LEU A 41 4.69 7.46 2.65
N VAL A 42 4.89 7.83 3.91
CA VAL A 42 4.33 9.07 4.46
C VAL A 42 4.93 10.30 3.79
N ALA A 43 6.25 10.35 3.63
CA ALA A 43 6.94 11.46 2.99
C ALA A 43 6.49 11.62 1.53
N GLU A 44 6.39 10.52 0.78
CA GLU A 44 5.96 10.56 -0.62
C GLU A 44 4.49 10.95 -0.77
N ALA A 45 3.62 10.48 0.13
CA ALA A 45 2.21 10.87 0.14
C ALA A 45 2.03 12.38 0.39
N GLN A 46 2.86 12.95 1.27
CA GLN A 46 2.90 14.39 1.52
C GLN A 46 3.44 15.15 0.31
N LEU A 47 4.54 14.68 -0.28
CA LEU A 47 5.17 15.28 -1.47
C LEU A 47 4.18 15.34 -2.65
N ARG A 48 3.46 14.25 -2.90
CA ARG A 48 2.45 14.12 -3.96
C ARG A 48 1.08 14.72 -3.60
N ARG A 49 0.92 15.29 -2.40
CA ARG A 49 -0.34 15.88 -1.89
C ARG A 49 -1.56 14.96 -2.04
N LEU A 50 -1.39 13.66 -1.76
CA LEU A 50 -2.42 12.64 -1.98
C LEU A 50 -3.61 12.72 -1.01
N GLY A 51 -3.62 13.66 -0.06
CA GLY A 51 -4.70 13.82 0.92
C GLY A 51 -4.83 12.66 1.92
N ILE A 52 -3.90 11.70 1.91
CA ILE A 52 -3.86 10.58 2.85
C ILE A 52 -2.96 10.91 4.05
N GLY A 53 -3.50 10.74 5.25
CA GLY A 53 -2.74 10.93 6.49
C GLY A 53 -1.90 9.71 6.85
N ARG A 54 -0.93 9.91 7.74
CA ARG A 54 -0.07 8.84 8.29
C ARG A 54 -0.88 7.66 8.82
N ALA A 55 -1.94 7.90 9.59
CA ALA A 55 -2.77 6.84 10.14
C ALA A 55 -3.38 5.92 9.06
N THR A 56 -3.76 6.47 7.90
CA THR A 56 -4.30 5.70 6.77
C THR A 56 -3.24 4.80 6.15
N ILE A 57 -2.01 5.30 6.00
CA ILE A 57 -0.89 4.55 5.45
C ILE A 57 -0.56 3.36 6.33
N PHE A 58 -0.42 3.58 7.65
CA PHE A 58 -0.13 2.49 8.60
C PHE A 58 -1.22 1.43 8.61
N ARG A 59 -2.51 1.82 8.68
CA ARG A 59 -3.62 0.87 8.62
C ARG A 59 -3.66 0.07 7.31
N ALA A 60 -3.32 0.70 6.18
CA ALA A 60 -3.22 0.00 4.92
C ALA A 60 -2.06 -1.00 4.91
N LEU A 61 -0.90 -0.63 5.45
CA LEU A 61 0.24 -1.53 5.58
C LEU A 61 -0.07 -2.74 6.48
N ASP A 62 -0.74 -2.53 7.61
CA ASP A 62 -1.15 -3.62 8.50
C ASP A 62 -2.03 -4.63 7.75
N VAL A 63 -3.02 -4.16 7.01
CA VAL A 63 -3.87 -5.02 6.16
C VAL A 63 -3.04 -5.75 5.11
N LEU A 64 -2.11 -5.06 4.44
CA LEU A 64 -1.30 -5.69 3.39
C LEU A 64 -0.34 -6.76 3.94
N LEU A 65 0.18 -6.56 5.16
CA LEU A 65 0.97 -7.56 5.88
C LEU A 65 0.11 -8.78 6.21
N GLU A 66 -1.10 -8.58 6.72
CA GLU A 66 -2.06 -9.67 7.00
C GLU A 66 -2.43 -10.47 5.74
N LEU A 67 -2.48 -9.80 4.58
CA LEU A 67 -2.76 -10.43 3.29
C LEU A 67 -1.54 -11.08 2.62
N GLY A 68 -0.34 -10.93 3.19
CA GLY A 68 0.91 -11.38 2.57
C GLY A 68 1.25 -10.64 1.28
N ALA A 69 0.64 -9.47 1.04
CA ALA A 69 0.92 -8.63 -0.13
C ALA A 69 2.19 -7.80 0.04
N VAL A 70 2.62 -7.60 1.29
CA VAL A 70 3.92 -7.05 1.66
C VAL A 70 4.48 -7.90 2.80
N GLU A 71 5.80 -7.95 2.94
CA GLU A 71 6.49 -8.67 4.01
C GLU A 71 7.37 -7.69 4.81
N ARG A 72 7.57 -7.99 6.09
CA ARG A 72 8.47 -7.25 6.96
C ARG A 72 9.84 -7.92 6.98
N LEU A 73 10.88 -7.14 6.70
CA LEU A 73 12.29 -7.55 6.73
C LEU A 73 12.95 -7.19 8.07
#